data_AF-A0AA36DRX4-F1
#
_entry.id   AF-A0AA36DRX4-F1
#
_cell.length_a   1.000
_cell.length_b   1.000
_cell.length_c   1.000
_cell.angle_alpha   90.00
_cell.angle_beta   90.00
_cell.angle_gamma   90.00
#
_symmetry.space_group_name_H-M   'P 1'
#
loop_
_entity.id
_entity.type
_entity.pdbx_description
1 polymer ?
#
loop_
_entity_poly.entity_id
_entity_poly.type
_entity_poly.pdbx_seq_one_letter_code
_entity_poly.pdbx_strand_id
1 'polypeptide(L)'
;MEALFNLGNLLTMLITALATWGGTFLFYKQEKRSKDIDNEAKQSEEWRKLYLDSQEDSRKKEEDSRKKDEKIDELRKEMSDMRRQMNNLERRVILNSIYRCNRVDCSNREPKPDETQRLSMEEQTIKHFTLEELTDSATAKRLHINNTPSSAEIVALTALCVNVLEPLRKHWGGPILVNSGYRSPALNAAVKGATASQHMKGEAADIRASKASDNMRLYHTLRTLFPYDQIIAEEYDVATGQCGWVHVSFRSTGCRKNALIKYKGKKGYFYWK
;
A
#
# COMPACT_ATOMS: atom_id res chain seq x y z
N MET A 1 -84.42 -0.81 82.09
CA MET A 1 -84.31 -1.42 80.74
C MET A 1 -83.60 -0.51 79.73
N GLU A 2 -83.73 0.82 79.81
CA GLU A 2 -83.06 1.75 78.87
C GLU A 2 -81.52 1.76 78.94
N ALA A 3 -80.92 1.58 80.13
CA ALA A 3 -79.46 1.58 80.28
C ALA A 3 -78.76 0.40 79.60
N LEU A 4 -79.39 -0.78 79.56
CA LEU A 4 -78.84 -1.97 78.89
C LEU A 4 -78.98 -1.88 77.35
N PHE A 5 -80.04 -1.23 76.86
CA PHE A 5 -80.25 -0.98 75.43
C PHE A 5 -79.24 0.03 74.88
N ASN A 6 -78.91 1.08 75.65
CA ASN A 6 -77.86 2.05 75.29
C ASN A 6 -76.45 1.44 75.27
N LEU A 7 -76.15 0.52 76.20
CA LEU A 7 -74.84 -0.14 76.24
C LEU A 7 -74.63 -1.10 75.06
N GLY A 8 -75.68 -1.83 74.66
CA GLY A 8 -75.66 -2.71 73.48
C GLY A 8 -75.43 -1.94 72.18
N ASN A 9 -76.11 -0.80 72.01
CA ASN A 9 -75.93 0.08 70.85
C ASN A 9 -74.56 0.75 70.81
N LEU A 10 -74.01 1.12 71.98
CA LEU A 10 -72.65 1.67 72.07
C LEU A 10 -71.61 0.62 71.66
N LEU A 11 -71.80 -0.64 72.09
CA LEU A 11 -70.87 -1.73 71.76
C LEU A 11 -70.91 -2.07 70.26
N THR A 12 -72.08 -2.14 69.64
CA THR A 12 -72.19 -2.34 68.17
C THR A 12 -71.66 -1.15 67.39
N MET A 13 -71.85 0.09 67.85
CA MET A 13 -71.19 1.26 67.25
C MET A 13 -69.66 1.19 67.36
N LEU A 14 -69.12 0.76 68.50
CA LEU A 14 -67.68 0.61 68.67
C LEU A 14 -67.10 -0.50 67.79
N ILE A 15 -67.77 -1.64 67.68
CA ILE A 15 -67.34 -2.76 66.83
C ILE A 15 -67.38 -2.37 65.35
N THR A 16 -68.44 -1.69 64.91
CA THR A 16 -68.57 -1.23 63.51
C THR A 16 -67.54 -0.14 63.18
N ALA A 17 -67.26 0.78 64.11
CA ALA A 17 -66.20 1.78 63.96
C ALA A 17 -64.80 1.14 63.87
N LEU A 18 -64.50 0.15 64.73
CA LEU A 18 -63.23 -0.56 64.71
C LEU A 18 -63.06 -1.41 63.44
N ALA A 19 -64.12 -2.06 62.96
CA ALA A 19 -64.09 -2.82 61.71
C ALA A 19 -63.90 -1.92 60.47
N THR A 20 -64.54 -0.75 60.43
CA THR A 20 -64.36 0.22 59.34
C THR A 20 -62.98 0.87 59.36
N TRP A 21 -62.46 1.22 60.54
CA TRP A 21 -61.10 1.76 60.69
C TRP A 21 -60.01 0.73 60.36
N GLY A 22 -60.17 -0.51 60.84
CA GLY A 22 -59.24 -1.60 60.53
C GLY A 22 -59.24 -1.97 59.04
N GLY A 23 -60.42 -1.98 58.42
CA GLY A 23 -60.57 -2.21 56.97
C GLY A 23 -59.93 -1.10 56.15
N THR A 24 -60.20 0.17 56.44
CA THR A 24 -59.62 1.31 55.72
C THR A 24 -58.09 1.36 55.81
N PHE A 25 -57.51 0.99 56.96
CA PHE A 25 -56.05 0.90 57.09
C PHE A 25 -55.43 -0.21 56.21
N LEU A 26 -56.07 -1.39 56.15
CA LEU A 26 -55.62 -2.50 55.30
C LEU A 26 -55.77 -2.18 53.81
N PHE A 27 -56.91 -1.61 53.41
CA PHE A 27 -57.16 -1.19 52.02
C PHE A 27 -56.23 -0.06 51.59
N TYR A 28 -55.93 0.91 52.47
CA TYR A 28 -54.94 1.95 52.19
C TYR A 28 -53.55 1.38 51.87
N LYS A 29 -53.11 0.36 52.62
CA LYS A 29 -51.83 -0.31 52.35
C LYS A 29 -51.83 -1.06 51.02
N GLN A 30 -52.95 -1.71 50.67
CA GLN A 30 -53.11 -2.37 49.37
C GLN A 30 -53.13 -1.38 48.20
N GLU A 31 -53.85 -0.27 48.35
CA GLU A 31 -53.94 0.78 47.32
C GLU A 31 -52.58 1.46 47.07
N LYS A 32 -51.83 1.73 48.14
CA LYS A 32 -50.45 2.24 48.01
C LYS A 32 -49.56 1.26 47.26
N ARG A 33 -49.62 -0.03 47.62
CA ARG A 33 -48.84 -1.09 46.93
C ARG A 33 -49.25 -1.22 45.46
N SER A 34 -50.54 -1.08 45.14
CA SER A 34 -51.01 -1.07 43.74
C SER A 34 -50.42 0.11 42.97
N LYS A 35 -50.43 1.31 43.55
CA LYS A 35 -49.84 2.51 42.93
C LYS A 35 -48.33 2.38 42.73
N ASP A 36 -47.64 1.75 43.68
CA ASP A 36 -46.20 1.49 43.57
C ASP A 36 -45.92 0.49 42.42
N ILE A 37 -46.71 -0.59 42.32
CA ILE A 37 -46.62 -1.55 41.21
C ILE A 37 -46.92 -0.89 39.86
N ASP A 38 -47.94 -0.03 39.78
CA ASP A 38 -48.28 0.69 38.55
C ASP A 38 -47.16 1.67 38.13
N ASN A 39 -46.51 2.32 39.10
CA ASN A 39 -45.36 3.18 38.84
C ASN A 39 -44.14 2.39 38.37
N GLU A 40 -43.84 1.25 39.01
CA GLU A 40 -42.77 0.34 38.58
C GLU A 40 -43.02 -0.22 37.17
N ALA A 41 -44.28 -0.56 36.85
CA ALA A 41 -44.68 -1.02 35.53
C ALA A 41 -44.43 0.05 34.44
N LYS A 42 -44.83 1.32 34.71
CA LYS A 42 -44.55 2.44 33.79
C LYS A 42 -43.06 2.67 33.59
N GLN A 43 -42.27 2.65 34.67
CA GLN A 43 -40.81 2.77 34.56
C GLN A 43 -40.21 1.63 33.72
N SER A 44 -40.68 0.40 33.92
CA SER A 44 -40.24 -0.76 33.15
C SER A 44 -40.55 -0.62 31.65
N GLU A 45 -41.72 -0.09 31.29
CA GLU A 45 -42.08 0.21 29.90
C GLU A 45 -41.18 1.30 29.29
N GLU A 46 -40.88 2.36 30.03
CA GLU A 46 -39.95 3.41 29.60
C GLU A 46 -38.54 2.84 29.36
N TRP A 47 -38.03 2.02 30.28
CA TRP A 47 -36.74 1.34 30.11
C TRP A 47 -36.74 0.40 28.90
N ARG A 48 -37.82 -0.33 28.67
CA ARG A 48 -37.97 -1.21 27.49
C ARG A 48 -37.93 -0.40 26.21
N LYS A 49 -38.59 0.75 26.16
CA LYS A 49 -38.58 1.64 24.99
C LYS A 49 -37.18 2.19 24.73
N LEU A 50 -36.51 2.72 25.75
CA LEU A 50 -35.13 3.20 25.64
C LEU A 50 -34.16 2.12 25.15
N TYR A 51 -34.32 0.88 25.63
CA TYR A 51 -33.52 -0.25 25.17
C TYR A 51 -33.73 -0.56 23.69
N LEU A 52 -34.98 -0.58 23.22
CA LEU A 52 -35.32 -0.83 21.82
C LEU A 52 -34.82 0.30 20.91
N ASP A 53 -35.00 1.56 21.31
CA ASP A 53 -34.50 2.74 20.60
C ASP A 53 -32.97 2.71 20.51
N SER A 54 -32.28 2.37 21.61
CA SER A 54 -30.82 2.20 21.62
C SER A 54 -30.33 1.09 20.71
N GLN A 55 -31.07 -0.03 20.62
CA GLN A 55 -30.74 -1.09 19.66
C GLN A 55 -30.93 -0.64 18.21
N GLU A 56 -32.02 0.07 17.91
CA GLU A 56 -32.30 0.63 16.59
C GLU A 56 -31.18 1.60 16.15
N ASP A 57 -30.76 2.50 17.04
CA ASP A 57 -29.67 3.43 16.80
C ASP A 57 -28.34 2.72 16.58
N SER A 58 -28.09 1.63 17.31
CA SER A 58 -26.88 0.82 17.14
C SER A 58 -26.86 0.13 15.78
N ARG A 59 -27.99 -0.46 15.36
CA ARG A 59 -28.15 -1.05 14.02
C ARG A 59 -27.93 -0.03 12.91
N LYS A 60 -28.51 1.17 13.03
CA LYS A 60 -28.32 2.26 12.05
C LYS A 60 -26.86 2.66 11.94
N LYS A 61 -26.15 2.81 13.06
CA LYS A 61 -24.73 3.14 13.08
C LYS A 61 -23.87 2.05 12.43
N GLU A 62 -24.15 0.78 12.70
CA GLU A 62 -23.45 -0.35 12.05
C GLU A 62 -23.68 -0.38 10.54
N GLU A 63 -24.92 -0.14 10.09
CA GLU A 63 -25.23 -0.08 8.66
C GLU A 63 -24.55 1.11 7.97
N ASP A 64 -24.54 2.28 8.62
CA ASP A 64 -23.81 3.45 8.10
C ASP A 64 -22.30 3.21 8.07
N SER A 65 -21.75 2.49 9.06
CA SER A 65 -20.34 2.08 9.05
C SER A 65 -20.04 1.16 7.87
N ARG A 66 -20.89 0.14 7.66
CA ARG A 66 -20.73 -0.80 6.53
C ARG A 66 -20.76 -0.09 5.18
N LYS A 67 -21.69 0.86 4.99
CA LYS A 67 -21.76 1.68 3.77
C LYS A 67 -20.49 2.51 3.54
N LYS A 68 -19.90 3.04 4.62
CA LYS A 68 -18.63 3.77 4.55
C LYS A 68 -17.47 2.85 4.18
N ASP A 69 -17.42 1.65 4.75
CA ASP A 69 -16.37 0.66 4.46
C ASP A 69 -16.44 0.19 2.99
N GLU A 70 -17.64 -0.08 2.48
CA GLU A 70 -17.87 -0.38 1.06
C GLU A 70 -17.37 0.77 0.16
N LYS A 71 -17.64 2.02 0.55
CA LYS A 71 -17.16 3.19 -0.20
C LYS A 71 -15.64 3.33 -0.16
N ILE A 72 -15.00 3.02 0.97
CA ILE A 72 -13.54 3.03 1.11
C ILE A 72 -12.92 2.01 0.14
N ASP A 73 -13.47 0.81 0.06
CA ASP A 73 -12.95 -0.24 -0.83
C ASP A 73 -13.14 0.09 -2.31
N GLU A 74 -14.27 0.70 -2.67
CA GLU A 74 -14.50 1.25 -4.02
C GLU A 74 -13.45 2.32 -4.37
N LEU A 75 -13.23 3.30 -3.49
CA LEU A 75 -12.23 4.35 -3.69
C LEU A 75 -10.80 3.79 -3.79
N ARG A 76 -10.47 2.75 -3.03
CA ARG A 76 -9.17 2.06 -3.15
C ARG A 76 -8.99 1.41 -4.51
N LYS A 77 -10.04 0.81 -5.06
CA LYS A 77 -10.05 0.23 -6.40
C LYS A 77 -9.87 1.31 -7.47
N GLU A 78 -10.63 2.40 -7.38
CA GLU A 78 -10.49 3.55 -8.28
C GLU A 78 -9.08 4.16 -8.25
N MET A 79 -8.50 4.33 -7.05
CA MET A 79 -7.12 4.81 -6.91
C MET A 79 -6.10 3.86 -7.57
N SER A 80 -6.30 2.55 -7.46
CA SER A 80 -5.45 1.55 -8.13
C SER A 80 -5.53 1.66 -9.66
N ASP A 81 -6.75 1.78 -10.19
CA ASP A 81 -6.98 1.91 -11.63
C ASP A 81 -6.42 3.24 -12.18
N MET A 82 -6.62 4.35 -11.45
CA MET A 82 -6.02 5.64 -11.79
C MET A 82 -4.49 5.58 -11.79
N ARG A 83 -3.86 4.95 -10.79
CA ARG A 83 -2.41 4.75 -10.76
C ARG A 83 -1.93 3.96 -11.97
N ARG A 84 -2.67 2.92 -12.38
CA ARG A 84 -2.35 2.13 -13.58
C ARG A 84 -2.42 2.98 -14.84
N GLN A 85 -3.46 3.80 -14.99
CA GLN A 85 -3.60 4.71 -16.13
C GLN A 85 -2.48 5.76 -16.15
N MET A 86 -2.15 6.34 -14.99
CA MET A 86 -1.08 7.33 -14.86
C MET A 86 0.27 6.73 -15.24
N ASN A 87 0.61 5.54 -14.74
CA ASN A 87 1.82 4.82 -15.14
C ASN A 87 1.88 4.58 -16.65
N ASN A 88 0.76 4.23 -17.29
CA ASN A 88 0.70 4.04 -18.74
C ASN A 88 0.91 5.36 -19.51
N LEU A 89 0.30 6.45 -19.04
CA LEU A 89 0.46 7.77 -19.66
C LEU A 89 1.87 8.31 -19.50
N GLU A 90 2.47 8.22 -18.31
CA GLU A 90 3.85 8.61 -18.05
C GLU A 90 4.80 7.86 -18.98
N ARG A 91 4.64 6.53 -19.11
CA ARG A 91 5.41 5.72 -20.07
C ARG A 91 5.28 6.26 -21.49
N ARG A 92 4.07 6.59 -21.96
CA ARG A 92 3.85 7.14 -23.30
C ARG A 92 4.52 8.50 -23.49
N VAL A 93 4.46 9.37 -22.49
CA VAL A 93 5.13 10.69 -22.55
C VAL A 93 6.65 10.51 -22.64
N ILE A 94 7.21 9.61 -21.84
CA ILE A 94 8.65 9.32 -21.82
C ILE A 94 9.11 8.67 -23.12
N LEU A 95 8.37 7.69 -23.65
CA LEU A 95 8.69 7.09 -24.94
C LEU A 95 8.67 8.17 -26.04
N ASN A 96 7.65 9.03 -26.04
CA ASN A 96 7.61 10.15 -26.98
C ASN A 96 8.75 11.15 -26.80
N SER A 97 9.33 11.31 -25.60
CA SER A 97 10.49 12.18 -25.40
C SER A 97 11.79 11.54 -25.85
N ILE A 98 11.96 10.22 -25.67
CA ILE A 98 13.12 9.46 -26.15
C ILE A 98 13.13 9.38 -27.67
N TYR A 99 11.97 9.12 -28.29
CA TYR A 99 11.85 8.93 -29.74
C TYR A 99 11.52 10.23 -30.49
N ARG A 100 11.43 11.39 -29.83
CA ARG A 100 11.25 12.66 -30.53
C ARG A 100 12.57 13.11 -31.15
N CYS A 101 12.55 13.32 -32.46
CA CYS A 101 13.59 14.13 -33.10
C CYS A 101 13.41 15.60 -32.72
N ASN A 102 14.42 16.23 -32.13
CA ASN A 102 14.39 17.62 -31.65
C ASN A 102 14.70 18.67 -32.73
N ARG A 103 15.00 18.28 -33.97
CA ARG A 103 15.14 19.23 -35.09
C ARG A 103 13.76 19.56 -35.66
N VAL A 104 13.37 20.83 -35.54
CA VAL A 104 12.31 21.41 -36.37
C VAL A 104 12.77 21.26 -37.82
N ASP A 105 11.96 20.57 -38.65
CA ASP A 105 12.24 20.23 -40.07
C ASP A 105 13.29 19.14 -40.36
N CYS A 106 13.45 18.14 -39.48
CA CYS A 106 14.26 16.96 -39.80
C CYS A 106 13.69 16.19 -41.00
N SER A 107 14.46 16.04 -42.08
CA SER A 107 14.14 15.21 -43.25
C SER A 107 14.08 13.70 -42.93
N ASN A 108 14.76 13.26 -41.86
CA ASN A 108 14.67 11.90 -41.29
C ASN A 108 13.60 11.80 -40.19
N ARG A 109 12.60 12.70 -40.16
CA ARG A 109 11.45 12.54 -39.27
C ARG A 109 10.64 11.34 -39.75
N GLU A 110 10.98 10.17 -39.25
CA GLU A 110 10.18 8.98 -39.49
C GLU A 110 8.74 9.24 -39.01
N PRO A 111 7.72 8.87 -39.79
CA PRO A 111 6.34 8.95 -39.34
C PRO A 111 6.17 8.14 -38.06
N LYS A 112 5.19 8.52 -37.22
CA LYS A 112 4.83 7.70 -36.06
C LYS A 112 4.69 6.25 -36.53
N PRO A 113 5.31 5.26 -35.85
CA PRO A 113 5.30 3.86 -36.29
C PRO A 113 3.87 3.44 -36.65
N ASP A 114 3.72 2.61 -37.68
CA ASP A 114 2.40 2.09 -38.08
C ASP A 114 1.75 1.30 -36.92
N GLU A 115 0.47 0.93 -37.02
CA GLU A 115 -0.22 0.23 -35.93
C GLU A 115 0.46 -1.11 -35.55
N THR A 116 1.09 -1.79 -36.49
CA THR A 116 1.80 -3.06 -36.30
C THR A 116 3.20 -2.86 -35.69
N GLN A 117 3.92 -1.80 -36.08
CA GLN A 117 5.16 -1.35 -35.45
C GLN A 117 4.91 -0.72 -34.08
N ARG A 118 3.77 -0.07 -33.87
CA ARG A 118 3.32 0.38 -32.54
C ARG A 118 3.01 -0.81 -31.67
N LEU A 119 2.37 -1.85 -32.18
CA LEU A 119 2.12 -3.09 -31.42
C LEU A 119 3.44 -3.81 -31.08
N SER A 120 4.42 -3.85 -31.98
CA SER A 120 5.74 -4.46 -31.70
C SER A 120 6.64 -3.61 -30.79
N MET A 121 6.52 -2.27 -30.86
CA MET A 121 7.16 -1.32 -29.91
C MET A 121 6.42 -1.25 -28.56
N GLU A 122 5.10 -1.42 -28.56
CA GLU A 122 4.28 -1.66 -27.37
C GLU A 122 4.56 -3.05 -26.79
N GLU A 123 5.04 -4.00 -27.58
CA GLU A 123 5.54 -5.28 -27.06
C GLU A 123 6.94 -5.16 -26.43
N GLN A 124 7.73 -4.17 -26.85
CA GLN A 124 8.95 -3.69 -26.18
C GLN A 124 8.67 -2.75 -24.99
N THR A 125 7.50 -2.87 -24.38
CA THR A 125 7.13 -2.11 -23.18
C THR A 125 7.79 -2.66 -21.93
N ILE A 126 7.89 -1.79 -20.92
CA ILE A 126 8.20 -2.17 -19.54
C ILE A 126 7.01 -2.94 -18.95
N LYS A 127 6.93 -4.23 -19.27
CA LYS A 127 5.87 -5.13 -18.78
C LYS A 127 6.16 -5.65 -17.39
N HIS A 128 7.44 -5.81 -17.07
CA HIS A 128 7.89 -6.61 -15.96
C HIS A 128 8.52 -5.83 -14.82
N PHE A 129 8.98 -4.60 -15.09
CA PHE A 129 9.56 -3.72 -14.07
C PHE A 129 8.61 -2.56 -13.78
N THR A 130 8.48 -2.19 -12.51
CA THR A 130 7.66 -1.04 -12.10
C THR A 130 8.54 0.05 -11.50
N LEU A 131 8.06 1.30 -11.50
CA LEU A 131 8.76 2.38 -10.83
C LEU A 131 8.89 2.11 -9.32
N GLU A 132 7.87 1.49 -8.72
CA GLU A 132 7.89 1.06 -7.33
C GLU A 132 9.02 0.06 -7.07
N GLU A 133 9.17 -0.98 -7.89
CA GLU A 133 10.28 -1.94 -7.77
C GLU A 133 11.64 -1.25 -7.92
N LEU A 134 11.77 -0.34 -8.89
CA LEU A 134 13.03 0.39 -9.16
C LEU A 134 13.36 1.43 -8.09
N THR A 135 12.40 1.83 -7.26
CA THR A 135 12.60 2.82 -6.18
C THR A 135 12.49 2.19 -4.80
N ASP A 136 12.18 0.89 -4.70
CA ASP A 136 12.05 0.22 -3.43
C ASP A 136 13.41 0.08 -2.74
N SER A 137 13.40 0.28 -1.42
CA SER A 137 14.57 0.09 -0.59
C SER A 137 14.18 -0.17 0.85
N ALA A 138 14.58 -1.33 1.37
CA ALA A 138 14.41 -1.66 2.78
C ALA A 138 15.14 -0.65 3.69
N THR A 139 16.28 -0.12 3.25
CA THR A 139 17.01 0.91 3.99
C THR A 139 16.26 2.24 4.01
N ALA A 140 15.65 2.65 2.88
CA ALA A 140 14.83 3.86 2.86
C ALA A 140 13.61 3.74 3.78
N LYS A 141 12.92 2.60 3.76
CA LYS A 141 11.79 2.31 4.66
C LYS A 141 12.21 2.36 6.14
N ARG A 142 13.31 1.67 6.49
CA ARG A 142 13.83 1.61 7.87
C ARG A 142 14.27 2.98 8.40
N LEU A 143 14.82 3.82 7.54
CA LEU A 143 15.36 5.14 7.90
C LEU A 143 14.39 6.30 7.59
N HIS A 144 13.17 5.99 7.13
CA HIS A 144 12.18 6.98 6.71
C HIS A 144 12.71 7.99 5.68
N ILE A 145 13.54 7.54 4.75
CA ILE A 145 14.13 8.37 3.69
C ILE A 145 13.18 8.42 2.50
N ASN A 146 12.90 9.63 2.01
CA ASN A 146 12.20 9.80 0.74
C ASN A 146 13.11 9.38 -0.44
N ASN A 147 12.67 8.36 -1.19
CA ASN A 147 13.36 7.84 -2.38
C ASN A 147 12.56 8.07 -3.68
N THR A 148 11.78 9.15 -3.75
CA THR A 148 11.04 9.51 -4.96
C THR A 148 11.96 10.15 -6.01
N PRO A 149 12.02 9.63 -7.24
CA PRO A 149 12.76 10.25 -8.34
C PRO A 149 12.00 11.45 -8.93
N SER A 150 12.76 12.39 -9.48
CA SER A 150 12.25 13.46 -10.35
C SER A 150 11.93 12.94 -11.75
N SER A 151 11.25 13.76 -12.56
CA SER A 151 10.93 13.41 -13.96
C SER A 151 12.17 13.06 -14.80
N ALA A 152 13.32 13.69 -14.53
CA ALA A 152 14.56 13.40 -15.25
C ALA A 152 15.10 12.00 -14.94
N GLU A 153 15.11 11.61 -13.66
CA GLU A 153 15.53 10.25 -13.26
C GLU A 153 14.53 9.19 -13.72
N ILE A 154 13.23 9.49 -13.73
CA ILE A 154 12.20 8.58 -14.27
C ILE A 154 12.45 8.32 -15.77
N VAL A 155 12.79 9.35 -16.55
CA VAL A 155 13.16 9.19 -17.97
C VAL A 155 14.39 8.30 -18.13
N ALA A 156 15.43 8.51 -17.31
CA ALA A 156 16.65 7.71 -17.35
C ALA A 156 16.39 6.23 -16.95
N LEU A 157 15.61 5.99 -15.90
CA LEU A 157 15.21 4.65 -15.48
C LEU A 157 14.42 3.93 -16.57
N THR A 158 13.50 4.67 -17.21
CA THR A 158 12.70 4.13 -18.32
C THR A 158 13.61 3.74 -19.48
N ALA A 159 14.61 4.57 -19.82
CA ALA A 159 15.59 4.25 -20.85
C ALA A 159 16.41 3.00 -20.50
N LEU A 160 16.86 2.85 -19.24
CA LEU A 160 17.53 1.65 -18.76
C LEU A 160 16.63 0.40 -18.89
N CYS A 161 15.36 0.51 -18.52
CA CYS A 161 14.42 -0.61 -18.61
C CYS A 161 14.17 -1.04 -20.06
N VAL A 162 13.86 -0.08 -20.94
CA VAL A 162 13.53 -0.34 -22.35
C VAL A 162 14.72 -0.91 -23.11
N ASN A 163 15.93 -0.38 -22.90
CA ASN A 163 17.09 -0.76 -23.68
C ASN A 163 17.87 -1.94 -23.11
N VAL A 164 17.73 -2.22 -21.81
CA VAL A 164 18.53 -3.24 -21.13
C VAL A 164 17.67 -4.24 -20.39
N LEU A 165 16.91 -3.83 -19.37
CA LEU A 165 16.30 -4.79 -18.43
C LEU A 165 15.19 -5.64 -19.06
N GLU A 166 14.31 -5.06 -19.87
CA GLU A 166 13.24 -5.79 -20.56
C GLU A 166 13.79 -6.76 -21.63
N PRO A 167 14.67 -6.31 -22.56
CA PRO A 167 15.34 -7.23 -23.49
C PRO A 167 16.09 -8.35 -22.78
N LEU A 168 16.78 -8.02 -21.67
CA LEU A 168 17.50 -9.00 -20.86
C LEU A 168 16.55 -10.02 -20.25
N ARG A 169 15.44 -9.59 -19.65
CA ARG A 169 14.46 -10.50 -19.05
C ARG A 169 13.81 -11.41 -20.09
N LYS A 170 13.48 -10.88 -21.27
CA LYS A 170 12.95 -11.66 -22.39
C LYS A 170 13.95 -12.73 -22.85
N HIS A 171 15.23 -12.37 -23.00
CA HIS A 171 16.28 -13.30 -23.36
C HIS A 171 16.57 -14.34 -22.27
N TRP A 172 16.53 -13.91 -21.00
CA TRP A 172 16.78 -14.76 -19.85
C TRP A 172 15.71 -15.84 -19.67
N GLY A 173 14.48 -15.56 -20.12
CA GLY A 173 13.35 -16.50 -20.05
C GLY A 173 12.80 -16.73 -18.64
N GLY A 174 13.15 -15.86 -17.68
CA GLY A 174 12.76 -15.99 -16.29
C GLY A 174 12.83 -14.66 -15.54
N PRO A 175 12.42 -14.62 -14.25
CA PRO A 175 12.43 -13.40 -13.46
C PRO A 175 13.86 -12.89 -13.21
N ILE A 176 14.02 -11.58 -13.33
CA ILE A 176 15.20 -10.82 -12.92
C ILE A 176 14.75 -9.91 -11.79
N LEU A 177 15.41 -10.02 -10.65
CA LEU A 177 15.02 -9.35 -9.43
C LEU A 177 15.85 -8.08 -9.28
N VAL A 178 15.19 -6.93 -9.10
CA VAL A 178 15.86 -5.67 -8.83
C VAL A 178 16.07 -5.53 -7.32
N ASN A 179 17.31 -5.33 -6.92
CA ASN A 179 17.66 -5.03 -5.53
C ASN A 179 17.59 -3.52 -5.25
N SER A 180 17.97 -2.70 -6.23
CA SER A 180 17.89 -1.24 -6.16
C SER A 180 18.01 -0.64 -7.56
N GLY A 181 17.09 0.24 -7.94
CA GLY A 181 17.20 1.11 -9.12
C GLY A 181 17.64 2.52 -8.70
N TYR A 182 16.72 3.47 -8.63
CA TYR A 182 17.05 4.82 -8.19
C TYR A 182 17.38 4.91 -6.70
N ARG A 183 18.36 5.76 -6.38
CA ARG A 183 18.74 6.12 -5.01
C ARG A 183 18.82 7.63 -4.87
N SER A 184 17.99 8.24 -4.03
CA SER A 184 18.12 9.64 -3.67
C SER A 184 19.48 9.92 -3.03
N PRO A 185 20.00 11.17 -3.05
CA PRO A 185 21.28 11.49 -2.42
C PRO A 185 21.39 11.01 -0.97
N ALA A 186 20.31 11.17 -0.20
CA ALA A 186 20.22 10.72 1.18
C ALA A 186 20.30 9.19 1.30
N LEU A 187 19.56 8.45 0.47
CA LEU A 187 19.62 6.99 0.47
C LEU A 187 21.00 6.48 0.03
N ASN A 188 21.58 7.07 -1.02
CA ASN A 188 22.89 6.70 -1.52
C ASN A 188 23.97 6.89 -0.44
N ALA A 189 23.93 8.00 0.29
CA ALA A 189 24.82 8.22 1.43
C ALA A 189 24.61 7.19 2.55
N ALA A 190 23.35 6.88 2.90
CA ALA A 190 23.03 5.90 3.94
C ALA A 190 23.54 4.48 3.64
N VAL A 191 23.55 4.09 2.36
CA VAL A 191 24.12 2.79 1.90
C VAL A 191 25.60 2.87 1.56
N LYS A 192 26.27 3.99 1.87
CA LYS A 192 27.69 4.25 1.57
C LYS A 192 28.03 4.11 0.08
N GLY A 193 27.10 4.49 -0.78
CA GLY A 193 27.31 4.54 -2.22
C GLY A 193 28.30 5.62 -2.63
N ALA A 194 28.86 5.48 -3.83
CA ALA A 194 29.77 6.49 -4.39
C ALA A 194 29.03 7.82 -4.61
N THR A 195 29.72 8.94 -4.42
CA THR A 195 29.16 10.30 -4.58
C THR A 195 28.70 10.58 -6.01
N ALA A 196 29.37 9.98 -7.01
CA ALA A 196 29.03 10.07 -8.42
C ALA A 196 28.23 8.86 -8.94
N SER A 197 27.48 8.18 -8.06
CA SER A 197 26.72 6.97 -8.41
C SER A 197 25.65 7.24 -9.47
N GLN A 198 25.58 6.37 -10.49
CA GLN A 198 24.55 6.43 -11.52
C GLN A 198 23.16 6.06 -11.03
N HIS A 199 23.04 5.39 -9.88
CA HIS A 199 21.74 5.17 -9.23
C HIS A 199 21.06 6.50 -8.86
N MET A 200 21.84 7.54 -8.52
CA MET A 200 21.30 8.87 -8.23
C MET A 200 20.78 9.60 -9.46
N LYS A 201 21.15 9.14 -10.66
CA LYS A 201 20.71 9.70 -11.94
C LYS A 201 19.58 8.90 -12.58
N GLY A 202 19.15 7.81 -11.94
CA GLY A 202 18.22 6.85 -12.54
C GLY A 202 18.84 6.04 -13.69
N GLU A 203 20.15 6.06 -13.86
CA GLU A 203 20.85 5.42 -14.98
C GLU A 203 21.31 3.98 -14.66
N ALA A 204 21.07 3.48 -13.45
CA ALA A 204 21.59 2.18 -13.01
C ALA A 204 20.60 1.36 -12.18
N ALA A 205 20.80 0.04 -12.22
CA ALA A 205 20.10 -0.94 -11.41
C ALA A 205 21.06 -2.02 -10.92
N ASP A 206 20.87 -2.44 -9.66
CA ASP A 206 21.48 -3.61 -9.07
C ASP A 206 20.48 -4.76 -9.20
N ILE A 207 20.85 -5.82 -9.93
CA ILE A 207 19.96 -6.92 -10.29
C ILE A 207 20.57 -8.27 -9.95
N ARG A 208 19.71 -9.28 -9.79
CA ARG A 208 20.11 -10.67 -9.57
C ARG A 208 19.17 -11.65 -10.26
N ALA A 209 19.70 -12.84 -10.52
CA ALA A 209 18.88 -13.98 -10.90
C ALA A 209 18.13 -14.54 -9.67
N SER A 210 17.14 -15.40 -9.89
CA SER A 210 16.45 -16.09 -8.79
C SER A 210 17.39 -16.95 -7.95
N LYS A 211 18.36 -17.60 -8.59
CA LYS A 211 19.40 -18.38 -7.94
C LYS A 211 20.70 -17.58 -7.95
N ALA A 212 21.35 -17.46 -6.79
CA ALA A 212 22.61 -16.72 -6.68
C ALA A 212 23.72 -17.27 -7.59
N SER A 213 23.72 -18.59 -7.84
CA SER A 213 24.67 -19.27 -8.75
C SER A 213 24.60 -18.78 -10.20
N ASP A 214 23.49 -18.16 -10.59
CA ASP A 214 23.26 -17.72 -11.97
C ASP A 214 23.64 -16.24 -12.17
N ASN A 215 24.02 -15.52 -11.10
CA ASN A 215 24.38 -14.10 -11.20
C ASN A 215 25.58 -13.86 -12.12
N MET A 216 26.56 -14.75 -12.09
CA MET A 216 27.71 -14.65 -13.01
C MET A 216 27.31 -14.92 -14.46
N ARG A 217 26.39 -15.86 -14.70
CA ARG A 217 25.83 -16.09 -16.04
C ARG A 217 25.07 -14.84 -16.52
N LEU A 218 24.29 -14.21 -15.64
CA LEU A 218 23.59 -12.96 -15.93
C LEU A 218 24.57 -11.83 -16.30
N TYR A 219 25.67 -11.68 -15.55
CA TYR A 219 26.74 -10.72 -15.85
C TYR A 219 27.35 -10.96 -17.24
N HIS A 220 27.68 -12.20 -17.56
CA HIS A 220 28.26 -12.55 -18.87
C HIS A 220 27.28 -12.29 -20.02
N THR A 221 26.01 -12.63 -19.84
CA THR A 221 24.95 -12.37 -20.82
C THR A 221 24.81 -10.86 -21.11
N LEU A 222 24.81 -10.02 -20.07
CA LEU A 222 24.81 -8.57 -20.22
C LEU A 222 26.04 -8.06 -20.98
N ARG A 223 27.22 -8.56 -20.61
CA ARG A 223 28.49 -8.17 -21.22
C ARG A 223 28.53 -8.44 -22.73
N THR A 224 27.92 -9.54 -23.18
CA THR A 224 28.06 -10.01 -24.56
C THR A 224 26.92 -9.55 -25.47
N LEU A 225 25.69 -9.48 -24.98
CA LEU A 225 24.50 -9.34 -25.83
C LEU A 225 23.78 -8.00 -25.73
N PHE A 226 24.01 -7.22 -24.67
CA PHE A 226 23.19 -6.04 -24.38
C PHE A 226 24.00 -4.74 -24.39
N PRO A 227 23.35 -3.61 -24.72
CA PRO A 227 23.99 -2.30 -24.57
C PRO A 227 24.11 -1.95 -23.09
N TYR A 228 25.29 -1.53 -22.66
CA TYR A 228 25.51 -1.02 -21.31
C TYR A 228 26.59 0.06 -21.31
N ASP A 229 26.51 0.98 -20.34
CA ASP A 229 27.56 1.95 -20.05
C ASP A 229 28.61 1.35 -19.12
N GLN A 230 28.16 0.76 -18.00
CA GLN A 230 29.01 0.08 -17.04
C GLN A 230 28.28 -1.11 -16.42
N ILE A 231 28.96 -2.26 -16.35
CA ILE A 231 28.53 -3.43 -15.58
C ILE A 231 29.57 -3.77 -14.52
N ILE A 232 29.10 -4.22 -13.36
CA ILE A 232 29.98 -4.64 -12.25
C ILE A 232 29.44 -5.92 -11.64
N ALA A 233 30.29 -6.94 -11.53
CA ALA A 233 30.04 -8.08 -10.66
C ALA A 233 30.38 -7.68 -9.22
N GLU A 234 29.36 -7.37 -8.42
CA GLU A 234 29.51 -6.88 -7.05
C GLU A 234 29.61 -8.05 -6.06
N GLU A 235 30.46 -7.87 -5.04
CA GLU A 235 30.76 -8.90 -4.02
C GLU A 235 31.22 -10.24 -4.64
N TYR A 236 32.13 -10.17 -5.63
CA TYR A 236 32.67 -11.35 -6.28
C TYR A 236 33.59 -12.14 -5.34
N ASP A 237 33.27 -13.42 -5.15
CA ASP A 237 34.02 -14.36 -4.34
C ASP A 237 34.89 -15.25 -5.22
N VAL A 238 36.21 -15.16 -5.02
CA VAL A 238 37.21 -15.90 -5.79
C VAL A 238 37.14 -17.40 -5.50
N ALA A 239 36.76 -17.81 -4.28
CA ALA A 239 36.73 -19.21 -3.90
C ALA A 239 35.59 -19.96 -4.59
N THR A 240 34.44 -19.31 -4.77
CA THR A 240 33.25 -19.91 -5.38
C THR A 240 33.07 -19.53 -6.85
N GLY A 241 33.76 -18.48 -7.31
CA GLY A 241 33.60 -17.92 -8.65
C GLY A 241 32.24 -17.23 -8.86
N GLN A 242 31.55 -16.84 -7.78
CA GLN A 242 30.20 -16.27 -7.81
C GLN A 242 30.19 -14.80 -7.38
N CYS A 243 29.17 -14.05 -7.77
CA CYS A 243 28.94 -12.68 -7.31
C CYS A 243 27.60 -12.54 -6.59
N GLY A 244 27.51 -11.57 -5.68
CA GLY A 244 26.31 -11.31 -4.91
C GLY A 244 25.16 -10.74 -5.76
N TRP A 245 25.48 -9.79 -6.62
CA TRP A 245 24.56 -9.20 -7.60
C TRP A 245 25.35 -8.57 -8.75
N VAL A 246 24.61 -8.16 -9.79
CA VAL A 246 25.15 -7.48 -10.95
C VAL A 246 24.66 -6.04 -10.96
N HIS A 247 25.59 -5.10 -10.91
CA HIS A 247 25.30 -3.72 -11.22
C HIS A 247 25.28 -3.55 -12.75
N VAL A 248 24.27 -2.88 -13.28
CA VAL A 248 24.18 -2.49 -14.68
C VAL A 248 23.74 -1.04 -14.80
N SER A 249 24.38 -0.30 -15.68
CA SER A 249 24.01 1.07 -16.01
C SER A 249 23.88 1.27 -17.50
N PHE A 250 23.04 2.23 -17.87
CA PHE A 250 22.78 2.64 -19.23
C PHE A 250 22.68 4.15 -19.32
N ARG A 251 23.35 4.71 -20.32
CA ARG A 251 23.26 6.13 -20.69
C ARG A 251 22.85 6.20 -22.15
N SER A 252 21.96 7.13 -22.48
CA SER A 252 21.55 7.35 -23.87
C SER A 252 22.69 7.87 -24.75
N THR A 253 23.70 8.51 -24.14
CA THR A 253 24.87 9.07 -24.84
C THR A 253 26.15 8.81 -24.05
N GLY A 254 27.26 8.55 -24.76
CA GLY A 254 28.58 8.42 -24.17
C GLY A 254 28.78 7.16 -23.32
N CYS A 255 28.36 5.99 -23.81
CA CYS A 255 28.59 4.70 -23.15
C CYS A 255 30.08 4.34 -23.08
N ARG A 256 30.61 4.17 -21.87
CA ARG A 256 31.99 3.78 -21.57
C ARG A 256 32.27 2.32 -21.91
N LYS A 257 31.24 1.47 -21.85
CA LYS A 257 31.28 0.02 -22.05
C LYS A 257 32.24 -0.70 -21.08
N ASN A 258 32.29 -0.21 -19.84
CA ASN A 258 33.18 -0.77 -18.80
C ASN A 258 32.60 -2.05 -18.20
N ALA A 259 33.40 -3.12 -18.15
CA ALA A 259 33.05 -4.38 -17.50
C ALA A 259 34.00 -4.66 -16.33
N LEU A 260 33.48 -4.60 -15.11
CA LEU A 260 34.27 -4.59 -13.88
C LEU A 260 33.87 -5.71 -12.90
N ILE A 261 34.77 -5.97 -11.96
CA ILE A 261 34.60 -6.86 -10.81
C ILE A 261 34.93 -6.07 -9.55
N LYS A 262 34.13 -6.25 -8.50
CA LYS A 262 34.46 -5.83 -7.14
C LYS A 262 34.55 -7.05 -6.24
N TYR A 263 35.77 -7.39 -5.83
CA TYR A 263 36.01 -8.56 -4.98
C TYR A 263 35.45 -8.35 -3.57
N LYS A 264 34.85 -9.40 -3.01
CA LYS A 264 34.36 -9.44 -1.64
C LYS A 264 35.48 -9.09 -0.65
N GLY A 265 35.22 -8.12 0.22
CA GLY A 265 36.18 -7.67 1.25
C GLY A 265 37.38 -6.86 0.73
N LYS A 266 37.48 -6.57 -0.57
CA LYS A 266 38.53 -5.71 -1.13
C LYS A 266 37.96 -4.36 -1.55
N LYS A 267 38.77 -3.31 -1.37
CA LYS A 267 38.46 -1.98 -1.88
C LYS A 267 38.88 -1.88 -3.35
N GLY A 268 38.06 -1.21 -4.15
CA GLY A 268 38.33 -0.89 -5.55
C GLY A 268 37.61 -1.79 -6.55
N TYR A 269 37.68 -1.38 -7.81
CA TYR A 269 37.08 -2.04 -8.96
C TYR A 269 38.18 -2.48 -9.92
N PHE A 270 38.02 -3.67 -10.50
CA PHE A 270 39.01 -4.28 -11.36
C PHE A 270 38.38 -4.60 -12.72
N TYR A 271 39.13 -4.41 -13.80
CA TYR A 271 38.65 -4.82 -15.11
C TYR A 271 38.53 -6.34 -15.18
N TRP A 272 37.43 -6.79 -15.78
CA TRP A 272 37.27 -8.19 -16.11
C TRP A 272 38.27 -8.57 -17.22
N LYS A 273 39.28 -9.37 -16.87
CA LYS A 273 40.30 -9.89 -17.79
C LYS A 273 39.72 -10.87 -18.81
#